data_AF-A0A8J5TBJ6-F1
#
_entry.id   AF-A0A8J5TBJ6-F1
#
_cell.length_a   1.000
_cell.length_b   1.000
_cell.length_c   1.000
_cell.angle_alpha   90.00
_cell.angle_beta   90.00
_cell.angle_gamma   90.00
#
_symmetry.space_group_name_H-M   'P 1'
#
loop_
_entity.id
_entity.type
_entity.pdbx_description
1 polymer ?
#
loop_
_entity_poly.entity_id
_entity_poly.type
_entity_poly.pdbx_seq_one_letter_code
_entity_poly.pdbx_strand_id
1 'polypeptide(L)'
;MGAAACDAAVEQLLSRLLDHVEEPLKQTFQNVHQGYPTEALMRFLKAREWHVSKAHNMLVDSLNWRIQNEIDGILEKPIIPVDLYRSIRETQLVGLSGYSKKGIPVFAIGVGLSTYDKASVHYYVQSHIQINEYRDRIVLPMVTKKFGRPISTCIKILDMTGLKLSALNQMKILTAISTVDDLNYPEKTETYYIVNAPYIFSACWKVVKPLLQERTRKKVHVLQGCGRDELLKVRLLVITNVIFKLL
;
A
#
# COMPACT_ATOMS: atom_id res chain seq x y z
N MET A 1 -13.09 -10.71 18.59
CA MET A 1 -13.71 -11.91 18.00
C MET A 1 -12.75 -13.08 18.21
N GLY A 2 -13.25 -14.26 18.58
CA GLY A 2 -12.41 -15.46 18.78
C GLY A 2 -11.97 -16.09 17.45
N ALA A 3 -10.98 -16.99 17.49
CA ALA A 3 -10.41 -17.64 16.30
C ALA A 3 -11.46 -18.38 15.46
N ALA A 4 -12.29 -19.21 16.08
CA ALA A 4 -13.35 -19.97 15.39
C ALA A 4 -14.37 -19.08 14.65
N ALA A 5 -14.69 -17.90 15.19
CA ALA A 5 -15.57 -16.94 14.53
C ALA A 5 -14.89 -16.22 13.35
N CYS A 6 -13.56 -16.08 13.39
CA CYS A 6 -12.79 -15.55 12.24
C CYS A 6 -12.79 -16.57 11.09
N ASP A 7 -12.56 -17.85 11.41
CA ASP A 7 -12.50 -18.93 10.41
C ASP A 7 -13.87 -19.10 9.72
N ALA A 8 -14.95 -19.14 10.50
CA ALA A 8 -16.31 -19.19 9.96
C ALA A 8 -16.64 -18.00 9.04
N ALA A 9 -16.16 -16.80 9.37
CA ALA A 9 -16.37 -15.62 8.52
C ALA A 9 -15.58 -15.69 7.19
N VAL A 10 -14.38 -16.26 7.22
CA VAL A 10 -13.59 -16.51 6.00
C VAL A 10 -14.28 -17.54 5.12
N GLU A 11 -14.71 -18.67 5.69
CA GLU A 11 -15.42 -19.74 4.96
C GLU A 11 -16.71 -19.21 4.33
N GLN A 12 -17.50 -18.45 5.09
CA GLN A 12 -18.73 -17.85 4.59
C GLN A 12 -18.47 -16.86 3.44
N LEU A 13 -17.41 -16.04 3.55
CA LEU A 13 -17.04 -15.11 2.49
C LEU A 13 -16.53 -15.85 1.24
N LEU A 14 -15.76 -16.93 1.44
CA LEU A 14 -15.25 -17.75 0.35
C LEU A 14 -16.38 -18.44 -0.42
N SER A 15 -17.33 -19.08 0.28
CA SER A 15 -18.51 -19.69 -0.37
C SER A 15 -19.28 -18.64 -1.16
N ARG A 16 -19.61 -17.49 -0.56
CA ARG A 16 -20.31 -16.42 -1.28
C ARG A 16 -19.59 -15.98 -2.54
N LEU A 17 -18.25 -15.89 -2.50
CA LEU A 17 -17.48 -15.54 -3.68
C LEU A 17 -17.58 -16.65 -4.74
N LEU A 18 -17.32 -17.90 -4.38
CA LEU A 18 -17.30 -19.01 -5.34
C LEU A 18 -18.67 -19.31 -5.96
N ASP A 19 -19.74 -19.13 -5.19
CA ASP A 19 -21.12 -19.48 -5.58
C ASP A 19 -21.83 -18.36 -6.37
N HIS A 20 -21.34 -17.11 -6.30
CA HIS A 20 -22.06 -15.94 -6.83
C HIS A 20 -21.26 -15.06 -7.79
N VAL A 21 -20.02 -15.43 -8.15
CA VAL A 21 -19.23 -14.65 -9.11
C VAL A 21 -18.92 -15.42 -10.38
N GLU A 22 -18.96 -14.72 -11.51
CA GLU A 22 -18.64 -15.24 -12.84
C GLU A 22 -17.14 -15.57 -12.99
N GLU A 23 -16.78 -16.38 -13.99
CA GLU A 23 -15.40 -16.81 -14.23
C GLU A 23 -14.36 -15.68 -14.33
N PRO A 24 -14.63 -14.51 -14.95
CA PRO A 24 -13.67 -13.41 -14.97
C PRO A 24 -13.28 -12.92 -13.56
N LEU A 25 -14.23 -12.90 -12.62
CA LEU A 25 -13.99 -12.51 -11.24
C LEU A 25 -13.19 -13.57 -10.48
N LYS A 26 -13.42 -14.85 -10.75
CA LYS A 26 -12.61 -15.94 -10.18
C LYS A 26 -11.17 -15.85 -10.66
N GLN A 27 -10.95 -15.59 -11.95
CA GLN A 27 -9.60 -15.48 -12.53
C GLN A 27 -8.82 -14.30 -11.94
N THR A 28 -9.42 -13.12 -11.83
CA THR A 28 -8.74 -11.97 -11.22
C THR A 28 -8.56 -12.16 -9.71
N PHE A 29 -9.46 -12.86 -9.02
CA PHE A 29 -9.28 -13.21 -7.62
C PHE A 29 -8.06 -14.11 -7.39
N GLN A 30 -7.77 -15.05 -8.30
CA GLN A 30 -6.53 -15.84 -8.26
C GLN A 30 -5.28 -14.95 -8.26
N ASN A 31 -5.28 -13.87 -9.04
CA ASN A 31 -4.19 -12.89 -9.07
C ASN A 31 -4.09 -12.09 -7.75
N VAL A 32 -5.21 -11.85 -7.07
CA VAL A 32 -5.25 -11.16 -5.77
C VAL A 32 -4.71 -12.03 -4.64
N HIS A 33 -5.01 -13.33 -4.64
CA HIS A 33 -4.67 -14.21 -3.51
C HIS A 33 -3.39 -15.02 -3.71
N GLN A 34 -3.00 -15.36 -4.94
CA GLN A 34 -1.72 -15.99 -5.29
C GLN A 34 -1.42 -17.26 -4.47
N GLY A 35 -2.42 -18.13 -4.33
CA GLY A 35 -2.34 -19.34 -3.52
C GLY A 35 -2.71 -19.18 -2.04
N TYR A 36 -2.99 -17.95 -1.57
CA TYR A 36 -3.32 -17.63 -0.17
C TYR A 36 -4.71 -16.97 -0.04
N PRO A 37 -5.81 -17.66 -0.39
CA PRO A 37 -7.17 -17.10 -0.40
C PRO A 37 -7.62 -16.65 1.00
N THR A 38 -7.33 -17.41 2.05
CA THR A 38 -7.66 -17.08 3.44
C THR A 38 -7.09 -15.72 3.85
N GLU A 39 -5.81 -15.49 3.60
CA GLU A 39 -5.12 -14.23 3.90
C GLU A 39 -5.67 -13.07 3.06
N ALA A 40 -6.00 -13.33 1.80
CA ALA A 40 -6.62 -12.33 0.94
C ALA A 40 -7.99 -11.91 1.48
N LEU A 41 -8.87 -12.86 1.80
CA LEU A 41 -10.21 -12.61 2.33
C LEU A 41 -10.19 -11.91 3.70
N MET A 42 -9.29 -12.33 4.59
CA MET A 42 -9.12 -11.68 5.90
C MET A 42 -8.86 -10.18 5.79
N ARG A 43 -8.16 -9.71 4.76
CA ARG A 43 -7.92 -8.26 4.57
C ARG A 43 -9.22 -7.50 4.32
N PHE A 44 -10.11 -8.03 3.49
CA PHE A 44 -11.40 -7.42 3.20
C PHE A 44 -12.34 -7.48 4.41
N LEU A 45 -12.35 -8.61 5.14
CA LEU A 45 -13.08 -8.74 6.39
C LEU A 45 -12.62 -7.71 7.42
N LYS A 46 -11.32 -7.63 7.71
CA LYS A 46 -10.75 -6.64 8.64
C LYS A 46 -11.08 -5.21 8.22
N ALA A 47 -11.00 -4.89 6.92
CA ALA A 47 -11.34 -3.58 6.39
C ALA A 47 -12.82 -3.19 6.49
N ARG A 48 -13.69 -4.15 6.80
CA ARG A 48 -15.13 -3.97 7.02
C ARG A 48 -15.58 -4.50 8.38
N GLU A 49 -14.67 -4.49 9.36
CA GLU A 49 -14.97 -4.85 10.75
C GLU A 49 -15.64 -6.22 10.89
N TRP A 50 -15.21 -7.16 10.03
CA TRP A 50 -15.69 -8.54 9.94
C TRP A 50 -17.15 -8.70 9.52
N HIS A 51 -17.77 -7.65 8.96
CA HIS A 51 -19.10 -7.74 8.38
C HIS A 51 -19.06 -8.40 7.00
N VAL A 52 -19.36 -9.69 6.93
CA VAL A 52 -19.22 -10.53 5.72
C VAL A 52 -19.87 -9.93 4.47
N SER A 53 -21.12 -9.46 4.53
CA SER A 53 -21.78 -8.86 3.36
C SER A 53 -21.07 -7.58 2.85
N LYS A 54 -20.54 -6.75 3.75
CA LYS A 54 -19.82 -5.51 3.37
C LYS A 54 -18.44 -5.85 2.80
N ALA A 55 -17.77 -6.86 3.36
CA ALA A 55 -16.50 -7.36 2.87
C ALA A 55 -16.64 -7.99 1.46
N HIS A 56 -17.71 -8.76 1.25
CA HIS A 56 -18.06 -9.33 -0.05
C HIS A 56 -18.24 -8.23 -1.10
N ASN A 57 -19.06 -7.22 -0.83
CA ASN A 57 -19.29 -6.13 -1.77
C ASN A 57 -17.98 -5.39 -2.10
N MET A 58 -17.17 -5.05 -1.09
CA MET A 58 -15.86 -4.43 -1.31
C MET A 58 -14.93 -5.30 -2.17
N LEU A 59 -14.91 -6.61 -1.93
CA LEU A 59 -14.11 -7.53 -2.73
C LEU A 59 -14.58 -7.54 -4.18
N VAL A 60 -15.88 -7.74 -4.43
CA VAL A 60 -16.45 -7.76 -5.77
C VAL A 60 -16.21 -6.43 -6.50
N ASP A 61 -16.41 -5.29 -5.84
CA ASP A 61 -16.11 -3.97 -6.40
C ASP A 61 -14.63 -3.85 -6.79
N SER A 62 -13.73 -4.35 -5.95
CA SER A 62 -12.30 -4.34 -6.24
C SER A 62 -11.94 -5.24 -7.42
N LEU A 63 -12.52 -6.44 -7.51
CA LEU A 63 -12.29 -7.36 -8.63
C LEU A 63 -12.84 -6.79 -9.95
N ASN A 64 -14.02 -6.16 -9.93
CA ASN A 64 -14.57 -5.45 -11.08
C ASN A 64 -13.66 -4.29 -11.51
N TRP A 65 -13.17 -3.49 -10.55
CA TRP A 65 -12.20 -2.43 -10.83
C TRP A 65 -10.94 -2.98 -11.49
N ARG A 66 -10.43 -4.13 -11.03
CA ARG A 66 -9.27 -4.79 -11.63
C ARG A 66 -9.49 -5.16 -13.09
N ILE A 67 -10.66 -5.74 -13.40
CA ILE A 67 -11.03 -6.13 -14.77
C ILE A 67 -11.15 -4.87 -15.65
N GLN A 68 -11.94 -3.89 -15.22
CA GLN A 68 -12.23 -2.68 -15.98
C GLN A 68 -10.99 -1.84 -16.30
N ASN A 69 -10.00 -1.85 -15.40
CA ASN A 69 -8.76 -1.08 -15.55
C ASN A 69 -7.57 -1.96 -15.95
N GLU A 70 -7.84 -3.22 -16.30
CA GLU A 70 -6.86 -4.21 -16.77
C GLU A 70 -5.62 -4.33 -15.86
N ILE A 71 -5.88 -4.32 -14.55
CA ILE A 71 -4.84 -4.24 -13.50
C ILE A 71 -3.96 -5.49 -13.49
N ASP A 72 -4.52 -6.64 -13.83
CA ASP A 72 -3.79 -7.91 -13.88
C ASP A 72 -2.67 -7.90 -14.94
N GLY A 73 -2.74 -7.02 -15.95
CA GLY A 73 -1.67 -6.82 -16.94
C GLY A 73 -0.83 -5.56 -16.71
N ILE A 74 -1.05 -4.80 -15.62
CA ILE A 74 -0.50 -3.43 -15.52
C ILE A 74 1.03 -3.38 -15.43
N LEU A 75 1.66 -4.43 -14.93
CA LEU A 75 3.14 -4.53 -14.86
C LEU A 75 3.78 -4.68 -16.24
N GLU A 76 3.02 -5.13 -17.24
CA GLU A 76 3.44 -5.27 -18.63
C GLU A 76 3.13 -4.02 -19.47
N LYS A 77 2.43 -3.04 -18.88
CA LYS A 77 2.00 -1.79 -19.52
C LYS A 77 2.89 -0.63 -19.10
N PRO A 78 3.99 -0.34 -19.81
CA PRO A 78 4.87 0.77 -19.44
C PRO A 78 4.14 2.11 -19.56
N ILE A 79 4.54 3.08 -18.73
CA ILE A 79 4.16 4.48 -18.94
C ILE A 79 5.00 5.02 -20.10
N ILE A 80 4.33 5.43 -21.17
CA ILE A 80 4.95 5.93 -22.40
C ILE A 80 4.62 7.44 -22.53
N PRO A 81 5.58 8.28 -22.96
CA PRO A 81 6.96 7.96 -23.34
C PRO A 81 7.88 7.68 -22.13
N VAL A 82 9.04 7.05 -22.38
CA VAL A 82 10.02 6.71 -21.32
C VAL A 82 10.46 7.94 -20.51
N ASP A 83 10.55 9.11 -21.13
CA ASP A 83 10.91 10.35 -20.44
C ASP A 83 9.82 10.81 -19.46
N LEU A 84 8.54 10.54 -19.76
CA LEU A 84 7.44 10.78 -18.83
C LEU A 84 7.56 9.85 -17.63
N TYR A 85 7.82 8.56 -17.85
CA TYR A 85 8.07 7.61 -16.77
C TYR A 85 9.24 8.07 -15.88
N ARG A 86 10.37 8.46 -16.47
CA ARG A 86 11.54 8.96 -15.72
C ARG A 86 11.17 10.18 -14.88
N SER A 87 10.48 11.14 -15.48
CA SER A 87 10.03 12.36 -14.79
C SER A 87 9.11 12.05 -13.59
N ILE A 88 8.21 11.06 -13.73
CA ILE A 88 7.37 10.60 -12.62
C ILE A 88 8.22 9.95 -11.52
N ARG A 89 9.19 9.12 -11.87
CA ARG A 89 10.07 8.45 -10.89
C ARG A 89 10.98 9.42 -10.13
N GLU A 90 11.31 10.56 -10.74
CA GLU A 90 12.08 11.64 -10.10
C GLU A 90 11.24 12.48 -9.12
N THR A 91 9.91 12.52 -9.29
CA THR A 91 9.02 13.39 -8.50
C THR A 91 8.00 12.65 -7.63
N GLN A 92 7.90 11.34 -7.78
CA GLN A 92 7.19 10.41 -6.90
C GLN A 92 8.24 9.47 -6.29
N LEU A 93 8.90 9.94 -5.24
CA LEU A 93 10.02 9.23 -4.62
C LEU A 93 9.50 8.09 -3.76
N VAL A 94 9.47 6.87 -4.31
CA VAL A 94 9.03 5.66 -3.62
C VAL A 94 9.79 4.44 -4.11
N GLY A 95 10.22 3.59 -3.18
CA GLY A 95 10.92 2.36 -3.52
C GLY A 95 11.04 1.36 -2.38
N LEU A 96 11.15 0.08 -2.75
CA LEU A 96 11.52 -0.99 -1.83
C LEU A 96 12.95 -0.73 -1.33
N SER A 97 13.09 -0.54 -0.02
CA SER A 97 14.33 -0.07 0.62
C SER A 97 14.93 -1.08 1.60
N GLY A 98 14.32 -2.25 1.73
CA GLY A 98 14.82 -3.35 2.56
C GLY A 98 13.70 -4.24 3.09
N TYR A 99 14.03 -5.02 4.11
CA TYR A 99 13.12 -5.94 4.76
C TYR A 99 13.29 -5.89 6.28
N SER A 100 12.21 -6.09 7.03
CA SER A 100 12.31 -6.37 8.46
C SER A 100 12.96 -7.74 8.69
N LYS A 101 13.40 -8.00 9.93
CA LYS A 101 13.87 -9.34 10.31
C LYS A 101 12.87 -10.47 10.07
N LYS A 102 11.58 -10.15 10.12
CA LYS A 102 10.52 -11.13 9.87
C LYS A 102 10.24 -11.29 8.37
N GLY A 103 11.00 -10.65 7.49
CA GLY A 103 10.85 -10.71 6.04
C GLY A 103 9.83 -9.73 5.47
N ILE A 104 9.28 -8.82 6.28
CA ILE A 104 8.25 -7.89 5.85
C ILE A 104 8.91 -6.79 5.00
N PRO A 105 8.49 -6.57 3.74
CA PRO A 105 9.10 -5.57 2.88
C PRO A 105 8.89 -4.16 3.42
N VAL A 106 9.91 -3.32 3.27
CA VAL A 106 9.92 -1.92 3.69
C VAL A 106 9.97 -1.03 2.46
N PHE A 107 8.96 -0.18 2.30
CA PHE A 107 8.94 0.85 1.28
C PHE A 107 9.26 2.20 1.92
N ALA A 108 10.25 2.90 1.38
CA ALA A 108 10.52 4.29 1.76
C ALA A 108 9.87 5.23 0.74
N ILE A 109 9.30 6.32 1.24
CA ILE A 109 8.65 7.36 0.46
C ILE A 109 9.23 8.71 0.90
N GLY A 110 9.87 9.42 -0.02
CA GLY A 110 10.37 10.78 0.20
C GLY A 110 9.23 11.79 0.06
N VAL A 111 8.34 11.85 1.06
CA VAL A 111 7.12 12.69 1.03
C VAL A 111 7.47 14.16 0.87
N GLY A 112 8.46 14.65 1.62
CA GLY A 112 8.81 16.07 1.59
C GLY A 112 9.44 16.53 0.27
N LEU A 113 10.11 15.62 -0.45
CA LEU A 113 10.78 15.89 -1.73
C LEU A 113 9.96 15.48 -2.96
N SER A 114 8.84 14.76 -2.80
CA SER A 114 7.98 14.37 -3.91
C SER A 114 7.11 15.55 -4.37
N THR A 115 7.37 16.07 -5.57
CA THR A 115 6.72 17.29 -6.08
C THR A 115 5.44 17.03 -6.87
N TYR A 116 5.30 15.85 -7.47
CA TYR A 116 4.16 15.44 -8.30
C TYR A 116 3.78 16.43 -9.44
N ASP A 117 4.73 17.17 -9.98
CA ASP A 117 4.48 18.32 -10.89
C ASP A 117 4.78 18.04 -12.38
N LYS A 118 5.26 16.84 -12.73
CA LYS A 118 5.67 16.47 -14.10
C LYS A 118 4.64 15.73 -14.94
N ALA A 119 3.52 15.31 -14.37
CA ALA A 119 2.52 14.48 -15.05
C ALA A 119 1.11 14.73 -14.52
N SER A 120 0.11 14.25 -15.24
CA SER A 120 -1.28 14.28 -14.78
C SER A 120 -1.50 13.31 -13.60
N VAL A 121 -2.59 13.52 -12.87
CA VAL A 121 -3.04 12.63 -11.78
C VAL A 121 -3.08 11.17 -12.24
N HIS A 122 -3.56 10.93 -13.47
CA HIS A 122 -3.70 9.59 -14.04
C HIS A 122 -2.37 8.82 -14.01
N TYR A 123 -1.27 9.42 -14.46
CA TYR A 123 0.01 8.72 -14.53
C TYR A 123 0.66 8.49 -13.15
N TYR A 124 0.50 9.41 -12.20
CA TYR A 124 0.96 9.15 -10.83
C TYR A 124 0.16 8.04 -10.14
N VAL A 125 -1.14 7.97 -10.39
CA VAL A 125 -2.00 6.89 -9.91
C VAL A 125 -1.61 5.57 -10.58
N GLN A 126 -1.39 5.54 -11.90
CA GLN A 126 -0.90 4.35 -12.61
C GLN A 126 0.44 3.87 -12.05
N SER A 127 1.42 4.77 -11.89
CA SER A 127 2.73 4.46 -11.29
C SER A 127 2.58 3.88 -9.88
N HIS A 128 1.70 4.47 -9.05
CA HIS A 128 1.40 3.95 -7.71
C HIS A 128 0.80 2.54 -7.73
N ILE A 129 -0.15 2.30 -8.63
CA ILE A 129 -0.75 0.97 -8.82
C ILE A 129 0.32 -0.04 -9.26
N GLN A 130 1.19 0.32 -10.20
CA GLN A 130 2.30 -0.56 -10.62
C GLN A 130 3.23 -0.92 -9.46
N ILE A 131 3.52 0.03 -8.55
CA ILE A 131 4.31 -0.25 -7.34
C ILE A 131 3.56 -1.21 -6.40
N ASN A 132 2.26 -1.03 -6.21
CA ASN A 132 1.42 -1.93 -5.40
C ASN A 132 1.35 -3.34 -6.00
N GLU A 133 1.16 -3.46 -7.31
CA GLU A 133 1.13 -4.75 -8.01
C GLU A 133 2.52 -5.41 -8.00
N TYR A 134 3.61 -4.65 -8.13
CA TYR A 134 4.96 -5.18 -7.98
C TYR A 134 5.21 -5.71 -6.56
N ARG A 135 4.77 -4.97 -5.53
CA ARG A 135 4.78 -5.46 -4.15
C ARG A 135 4.02 -6.78 -4.07
N ASP A 136 2.80 -6.80 -4.57
CA ASP A 136 1.87 -7.89 -4.32
C ASP A 136 2.18 -9.15 -5.13
N ARG A 137 2.63 -9.02 -6.39
CA ARG A 137 2.85 -10.15 -7.31
C ARG A 137 4.29 -10.64 -7.38
N ILE A 138 5.26 -9.80 -6.98
CA ILE A 138 6.68 -10.15 -7.07
C ILE A 138 7.31 -10.21 -5.68
N VAL A 139 7.19 -9.13 -4.90
CA VAL A 139 7.90 -9.04 -3.61
C VAL A 139 7.30 -9.97 -2.57
N LEU A 140 5.98 -9.94 -2.36
CA LEU A 140 5.31 -10.74 -1.33
C LEU A 140 5.43 -12.26 -1.55
N PRO A 141 5.26 -12.82 -2.76
CA PRO A 141 5.47 -14.24 -3.01
C PRO A 141 6.92 -14.67 -2.78
N MET A 142 7.87 -13.83 -3.22
CA MET A 142 9.30 -14.08 -3.03
C MET A 142 9.64 -14.20 -1.54
N VAL A 143 9.20 -13.24 -0.71
CA VAL A 143 9.47 -13.30 0.73
C VAL A 143 8.67 -14.38 1.44
N THR A 144 7.43 -14.64 1.02
CA THR A 144 6.61 -15.73 1.56
C THR A 144 7.31 -17.08 1.38
N LYS A 145 7.81 -17.35 0.16
CA LYS A 145 8.60 -18.55 -0.14
C LYS A 145 9.88 -18.60 0.69
N LYS A 146 10.63 -17.49 0.75
CA LYS A 146 11.91 -17.42 1.47
C LYS A 146 11.78 -17.67 2.97
N PHE A 147 10.70 -17.18 3.60
CA PHE A 147 10.49 -17.27 5.04
C PHE A 147 9.57 -18.44 5.45
N GLY A 148 9.06 -19.21 4.49
CA GLY A 148 8.24 -20.40 4.74
C GLY A 148 6.90 -20.11 5.43
N ARG A 149 6.40 -18.87 5.33
CA ARG A 149 5.13 -18.45 5.95
C ARG A 149 4.47 -17.34 5.13
N PRO A 150 3.13 -17.21 5.15
CA PRO A 150 2.45 -16.11 4.49
C PRO A 150 2.94 -14.74 4.98
N ILE A 151 3.39 -13.90 4.05
CA ILE A 151 3.69 -12.48 4.27
C ILE A 151 2.84 -11.70 3.27
N SER A 152 1.85 -10.98 3.77
CA SER A 152 0.82 -10.32 2.95
C SER A 152 0.81 -8.80 3.08
N THR A 153 1.75 -8.24 3.84
CA THR A 153 1.78 -6.84 4.29
C THR A 153 3.14 -6.20 4.04
N CYS A 154 3.22 -4.87 4.20
CA CYS A 154 4.46 -4.11 4.17
C CYS A 154 4.52 -3.06 5.29
N ILE A 155 5.72 -2.51 5.50
CA ILE A 155 5.97 -1.33 6.32
C ILE A 155 6.25 -0.16 5.38
N LYS A 156 5.70 1.02 5.68
CA LYS A 156 5.97 2.25 4.93
C LYS A 156 6.72 3.25 5.81
N ILE A 157 7.85 3.76 5.34
CA ILE A 157 8.59 4.85 5.96
C ILE A 157 8.33 6.10 5.13
N LEU A 158 7.72 7.12 5.73
CA LEU A 158 7.38 8.39 5.15
C LEU A 158 8.39 9.43 5.65
N ASP A 159 9.34 9.78 4.78
CA ASP A 159 10.36 10.75 5.10
C ASP A 159 9.87 12.17 4.74
N MET A 160 9.85 13.03 5.74
CA MET A 160 9.36 14.40 5.65
C MET A 160 10.47 15.42 5.39
N THR A 161 11.71 14.97 5.16
CA THR A 161 12.82 15.84 4.77
C THR A 161 12.43 16.68 3.56
N GLY A 162 12.65 18.00 3.64
CA GLY A 162 12.27 18.93 2.57
C GLY A 162 10.79 19.30 2.49
N LEU A 163 9.93 18.82 3.39
CA LEU A 163 8.49 19.11 3.36
C LEU A 163 8.21 20.63 3.47
N LYS A 164 7.39 21.11 2.54
CA LYS A 164 6.91 22.50 2.44
C LYS A 164 5.38 22.54 2.45
N LEU A 165 4.79 23.67 2.85
CA LEU A 165 3.32 23.87 2.77
C LEU A 165 2.76 23.68 1.35
N SER A 166 3.56 23.96 0.32
CA SER A 166 3.20 23.75 -1.09
C SER A 166 2.88 22.29 -1.43
N ALA A 167 3.27 21.32 -0.60
CA ALA A 167 2.84 19.93 -0.75
C ALA A 167 1.31 19.78 -0.70
N LEU A 168 0.61 20.69 0.00
CA LEU A 168 -0.85 20.73 0.03
C LEU A 168 -1.48 21.12 -1.33
N ASN A 169 -0.70 21.61 -2.29
CA ASN A 169 -1.19 21.82 -3.66
C ASN A 169 -1.38 20.50 -4.40
N GLN A 170 -0.73 19.42 -3.95
CA GLN A 170 -0.80 18.09 -4.58
C GLN A 170 -1.90 17.20 -3.99
N MET A 171 -2.83 17.78 -3.22
CA MET A 171 -3.87 17.03 -2.51
C MET A 171 -4.76 16.19 -3.43
N LYS A 172 -5.01 16.63 -4.68
CA LYS A 172 -5.76 15.84 -5.66
C LYS A 172 -5.10 14.49 -5.94
N ILE A 173 -3.78 14.49 -6.15
CA ILE A 173 -3.00 13.28 -6.43
C ILE A 173 -2.93 12.40 -5.19
N LEU A 174 -2.61 12.98 -4.04
CA LEU A 174 -2.53 12.25 -2.76
C LEU A 174 -3.86 11.60 -2.39
N THR A 175 -4.98 12.30 -2.61
CA THR A 175 -6.33 11.79 -2.35
C THR A 175 -6.71 10.68 -3.33
N ALA A 176 -6.34 10.81 -4.60
CA ALA A 176 -6.58 9.75 -5.60
C ALA A 176 -5.81 8.47 -5.25
N ILE A 177 -4.52 8.60 -4.90
CA ILE A 177 -3.68 7.49 -4.44
C ILE A 177 -4.27 6.84 -3.18
N SER A 178 -4.65 7.64 -2.18
CA SER A 178 -5.24 7.13 -0.94
C SER A 178 -6.56 6.38 -1.20
N THR A 179 -7.41 6.91 -2.07
CA THR A 179 -8.68 6.28 -2.45
C THR A 179 -8.45 4.92 -3.12
N VAL A 180 -7.49 4.82 -4.04
CA VAL A 180 -7.12 3.55 -4.68
C VAL A 180 -6.62 2.54 -3.65
N ASP A 181 -5.73 2.95 -2.74
CA ASP A 181 -5.22 2.09 -1.66
C ASP A 181 -6.36 1.59 -0.75
N ASP A 182 -7.29 2.48 -0.37
CA ASP A 182 -8.35 2.16 0.57
C ASP A 182 -9.46 1.27 0.01
N LEU A 183 -9.74 1.37 -1.30
CA LEU A 183 -10.76 0.58 -1.97
C LEU A 183 -10.22 -0.76 -2.47
N ASN A 184 -8.97 -0.79 -2.96
CA ASN A 184 -8.45 -1.95 -3.71
C ASN A 184 -7.30 -2.68 -3.01
N TYR A 185 -6.62 -2.05 -2.05
CA TYR A 185 -5.48 -2.64 -1.34
C TYR A 185 -5.68 -2.64 0.18
N PRO A 186 -6.86 -3.07 0.70
CA PRO A 186 -7.13 -3.04 2.13
C PRO A 186 -6.10 -3.84 2.91
N GLU A 187 -5.74 -3.33 4.09
CA GLU A 187 -4.91 -4.01 5.08
C GLU A 187 -3.54 -4.48 4.56
N LYS A 188 -3.00 -3.84 3.50
CA LYS A 188 -1.67 -4.15 2.94
C LYS A 188 -0.50 -3.50 3.69
N THR A 189 -0.76 -2.56 4.59
CA THR A 189 0.27 -1.88 5.39
C THR A 189 0.06 -2.17 6.87
N GLU A 190 1.11 -2.64 7.55
CA GLU A 190 1.11 -2.87 9.00
C GLU A 190 1.27 -1.55 9.75
N THR A 191 2.22 -0.73 9.31
CA THR A 191 2.64 0.47 10.02
C THR A 191 3.22 1.49 9.05
N TYR A 192 2.90 2.76 9.31
CA TYR A 192 3.50 3.93 8.69
C TYR A 192 4.41 4.61 9.72
N TYR A 193 5.70 4.70 9.45
CA TYR A 193 6.65 5.47 10.25
C TYR A 193 6.90 6.81 9.57
N ILE A 194 6.58 7.90 10.24
CA ILE A 194 6.92 9.26 9.80
C ILE A 194 8.25 9.64 10.45
N VAL A 195 9.23 10.01 9.64
CA VAL A 195 10.58 10.42 10.07
C VAL A 195 10.91 11.81 9.56
N ASN A 196 11.83 12.49 10.24
CA ASN A 196 12.31 13.85 9.93
C ASN A 196 11.18 14.87 9.75
N ALA A 197 10.13 14.76 10.55
CA ALA A 197 9.03 15.71 10.53
C ALA A 197 9.53 17.12 10.89
N PRO A 198 9.55 18.09 9.94
CA PRO A 198 9.91 19.47 10.27
C PRO A 198 8.78 20.13 11.07
N TYR A 199 9.03 21.33 11.62
CA TYR A 199 8.03 22.08 12.40
C TYR A 199 6.69 22.24 11.65
N ILE A 200 6.75 22.41 10.32
CA ILE A 200 5.60 22.63 9.45
C ILE A 200 4.74 21.37 9.24
N PHE A 201 5.26 20.18 9.55
CA PHE A 201 4.52 18.91 9.45
C PHE A 201 3.19 18.97 10.19
N SER A 202 3.17 19.58 11.37
CA SER A 202 1.95 19.69 12.20
C SER A 202 0.81 20.41 11.48
N ALA A 203 1.11 21.43 10.67
CA ALA A 203 0.12 22.16 9.88
C ALA A 203 -0.40 21.30 8.71
N CYS A 204 0.50 20.67 7.95
CA CYS A 204 0.11 19.76 6.86
C CYS A 204 -0.71 18.58 7.40
N TRP A 205 -0.31 18.01 8.53
CA TRP A 205 -0.97 16.86 9.13
C TRP A 205 -2.39 17.17 9.58
N LYS A 206 -2.68 18.38 10.07
CA LYS A 206 -4.05 18.82 10.39
C LYS A 206 -4.98 18.76 9.18
N VAL A 207 -4.47 19.02 7.98
CA VAL A 207 -5.23 18.99 6.73
C VAL A 207 -5.36 17.56 6.18
N VAL A 208 -4.30 16.76 6.24
CA VAL A 208 -4.27 15.41 5.67
C VAL A 208 -4.96 14.38 6.56
N LYS A 209 -4.78 14.46 7.89
CA LYS A 209 -5.29 13.46 8.85
C LYS A 209 -6.79 13.17 8.72
N PRO A 210 -7.69 14.15 8.52
CA PRO A 210 -9.13 13.89 8.36
C PRO A 210 -9.49 13.05 7.13
N LEU A 211 -8.65 13.05 6.10
CA LEU A 211 -8.89 12.30 4.86
C LEU A 211 -8.53 10.81 4.99
N LEU A 212 -7.75 10.46 6.00
CA LEU A 212 -7.32 9.09 6.24
C LEU A 212 -8.40 8.33 7.02
N GLN A 213 -8.71 7.12 6.56
CA GLN A 213 -9.57 6.21 7.31
C GLN A 213 -9.00 5.91 8.70
N GLU A 214 -9.88 5.64 9.67
CA GLU A 214 -9.48 5.38 11.07
C GLU A 214 -8.46 4.26 11.21
N ARG A 215 -8.65 3.15 10.48
CA ARG A 215 -7.70 2.02 10.44
C ARG A 215 -6.29 2.43 10.00
N THR A 216 -6.18 3.40 9.09
CA THR A 216 -4.90 3.91 8.59
C THR A 216 -4.30 4.86 9.62
N ARG A 217 -5.09 5.78 10.19
CA ARG A 217 -4.64 6.71 11.24
C ARG A 217 -4.05 6.00 12.45
N LYS A 218 -4.65 4.87 12.87
CA LYS A 218 -4.18 4.03 14.00
C LYS A 218 -2.81 3.38 13.75
N LYS A 219 -2.37 3.27 12.49
CA LYS A 219 -1.10 2.65 12.08
C LYS A 219 0.02 3.67 11.86
N VAL A 220 -0.25 4.97 12.04
CA VAL A 220 0.73 6.04 11.83
C VAL A 220 1.47 6.34 13.12
N HIS A 221 2.80 6.23 13.08
CA HIS A 221 3.70 6.56 14.18
C HIS A 221 4.67 7.64 13.72
N VAL A 222 4.62 8.80 14.39
CA VAL A 222 5.59 9.88 14.17
C VAL A 222 6.78 9.64 15.09
N LEU A 223 7.96 9.44 14.50
CA LEU A 223 9.21 9.18 15.21
C LEU A 223 9.96 10.50 15.45
N GLN A 224 10.81 10.53 16.47
CA GLN A 224 11.67 11.68 16.73
C GLN A 224 12.90 11.67 15.83
N GLY A 225 13.27 12.83 15.28
CA GLY A 225 14.43 12.98 14.39
C GLY A 225 14.37 12.04 13.19
N CYS A 226 15.50 11.42 12.86
CA CYS A 226 15.60 10.44 11.78
C CYS A 226 15.01 9.06 12.13
N GLY A 227 14.50 8.87 13.35
CA GLY A 227 13.89 7.61 13.80
C GLY A 227 14.84 6.41 13.81
N ARG A 228 16.16 6.64 13.78
CA ARG A 228 17.17 5.58 13.64
C ARG A 228 17.03 4.52 14.73
N ASP A 229 16.93 4.93 15.99
CA ASP A 229 16.89 3.99 17.11
C ASP A 229 15.60 3.16 17.10
N GLU A 230 14.47 3.77 16.77
CA GLU A 230 13.19 3.09 16.63
C GLU A 230 13.17 2.13 15.44
N LEU A 231 13.63 2.57 14.27
CA LEU A 231 13.71 1.73 13.06
C LEU A 231 14.72 0.57 13.23
N LEU A 232 15.81 0.80 13.99
CA LEU A 232 16.75 -0.24 14.40
C LEU A 232 16.13 -1.20 15.44
N LYS A 233 15.22 -0.75 16.31
CA LYS A 233 14.47 -1.65 17.22
C LYS A 233 13.51 -2.56 16.46
N VAL A 234 12.89 -2.07 15.38
CA VAL A 234 12.15 -2.93 14.43
C VAL A 234 13.10 -3.78 13.56
N ARG A 235 14.42 -3.62 13.76
CA ARG A 235 15.54 -4.29 13.09
C ARG A 235 15.30 -4.42 11.60
N LEU A 236 14.92 -3.30 11.00
CA LEU A 236 14.86 -3.20 9.56
C LEU A 236 16.28 -3.37 9.04
N LEU A 237 16.52 -4.44 8.28
CA LEU A 237 17.67 -4.53 7.39
C LEU A 237 17.36 -3.59 6.22
N VAL A 238 17.34 -2.29 6.54
CA VAL A 238 17.32 -1.23 5.55
C VAL A 238 18.67 -1.29 4.87
N ILE A 239 18.68 -1.21 3.54
CA ILE A 239 19.91 -0.87 2.83
C ILE A 239 20.27 0.54 3.31
N THR A 240 21.16 0.62 4.29
CA THR A 240 21.59 1.82 5.02
C THR A 240 22.13 2.91 4.09
N ASN A 241 22.32 2.63 2.80
CA ASN A 241 22.76 3.62 1.82
C ASN A 241 21.62 4.24 0.99
N VAL A 242 20.39 3.70 1.01
CA VAL A 242 19.27 4.25 0.23
C VAL A 242 18.44 5.22 1.06
N ILE A 243 18.14 4.89 2.32
CA ILE A 243 17.45 5.83 3.21
C ILE A 243 18.36 7.03 3.53
N PHE A 244 19.64 6.83 3.83
CA PHE A 244 20.56 7.95 4.17
C PHE A 244 21.08 8.77 2.97
N LYS A 245 20.71 8.43 1.74
CA LYS A 245 20.90 9.31 0.55
C LYS A 245 19.63 10.05 0.16
N LEU A 246 18.48 9.64 0.70
CA LEU A 246 17.19 10.33 0.56
C LEU A 246 16.87 11.22 1.79
N LEU A 247 17.51 10.92 2.94
CA LEU A 247 17.71 11.80 4.10
C LEU A 247 18.86 12.78 3.86
#